data_AF-A0A2C9D4A4-F1
#
_entry.id   AF-A0A2C9D4A4-F1
#
_cell.length_a   1.000
_cell.length_b   1.000
_cell.length_c   1.000
_cell.angle_alpha   90.00
_cell.angle_beta   90.00
_cell.angle_gamma   90.00
#
_symmetry.space_group_name_H-M   'P 1'
#
loop_
_entity.id
_entity.type
_entity.pdbx_description
1 polymer ?
#
loop_
_entity_poly.entity_id
_entity_poly.type
_entity_poly.pdbx_seq_one_letter_code
_entity_poly.pdbx_strand_id
1 'polypeptide(L)'
;MRNNRHHKRGSDRASRLGAAVFVATLLFPLGGWTAAIKPSFDCDQAHGDVENLICSDDELAQLDLKLAKTMATALAKASAVDVSGLKNEERDWRRKRNGCAKASDPRQCTVNAYQNFLGRL
;
A
#
# COMPACT_ATOMS: atom_id res chain seq x y z
N MET A 1 -39.73 4.99 18.18
CA MET A 1 -40.00 3.90 19.14
C MET A 1 -40.44 2.67 18.36
N ARG A 2 -39.64 1.59 18.38
CA ARG A 2 -39.99 0.30 17.76
C ARG A 2 -40.98 -0.42 18.69
N ASN A 3 -42.13 -0.87 18.17
CA ASN A 3 -42.97 -1.85 18.85
C ASN A 3 -43.06 -3.11 18.00
N ASN A 4 -43.07 -4.22 18.72
CA ASN A 4 -42.64 -5.56 18.35
C ASN A 4 -43.83 -6.52 18.37
N ARG A 5 -43.70 -7.64 17.66
CA ARG A 5 -44.26 -9.00 17.89
C ARG A 5 -44.40 -9.72 16.54
N HIS A 6 -43.45 -10.55 16.12
CA HIS A 6 -43.16 -11.94 16.54
C HIS A 6 -44.38 -12.87 16.56
N HIS A 7 -44.44 -13.74 15.54
CA HIS A 7 -45.19 -14.98 15.57
C HIS A 7 -44.24 -16.20 15.57
N LYS A 8 -44.52 -17.04 16.57
CA LYS A 8 -44.01 -18.36 17.00
C LYS A 8 -43.51 -19.36 15.94
N ARG A 9 -42.52 -20.17 16.36
CA ARG A 9 -42.54 -21.66 16.55
C ARG A 9 -41.09 -22.05 16.92
N GLY A 10 -40.76 -22.68 18.04
CA GLY A 10 -41.40 -23.79 18.72
C GLY A 10 -40.83 -25.11 18.20
N SER A 11 -39.64 -25.52 18.68
CA SER A 11 -39.18 -26.91 18.62
C SER A 11 -38.02 -27.14 19.59
N ASP A 12 -38.36 -27.35 20.84
CA ASP A 12 -37.51 -28.02 21.82
C ASP A 12 -37.31 -29.49 21.42
N ARG A 13 -36.05 -29.91 21.23
CA ARG A 13 -35.62 -31.29 21.47
C ARG A 13 -34.27 -31.26 22.17
N ALA A 14 -34.32 -31.54 23.46
CA ALA A 14 -33.18 -31.76 24.32
C ALA A 14 -32.48 -33.11 24.02
N SER A 15 -31.23 -33.18 24.48
CA SER A 15 -30.44 -34.41 24.77
C SER A 15 -29.84 -35.08 23.52
N ARG A 16 -28.56 -35.51 23.48
CA ARG A 16 -27.65 -36.04 24.50
C ARG A 16 -26.19 -35.74 24.11
N LEU A 17 -25.33 -35.73 25.12
CA LEU A 17 -23.86 -35.74 25.02
C LEU A 17 -23.34 -36.72 23.96
N GLY A 18 -22.39 -36.26 23.16
CA GLY A 18 -21.58 -37.06 22.25
C GLY A 18 -20.33 -36.29 21.90
N ALA A 19 -19.34 -36.32 22.80
CA ALA A 19 -18.01 -35.79 22.53
C ALA A 19 -17.38 -36.61 21.39
N ALA A 20 -17.20 -35.97 20.24
CA ALA A 20 -16.20 -36.39 19.26
C ALA A 20 -15.32 -35.17 18.99
N VAL A 21 -14.41 -34.89 19.93
CA VAL A 21 -13.31 -33.96 19.70
C VAL A 21 -12.35 -34.66 18.74
N PHE A 22 -12.57 -34.50 17.44
CA PHE A 22 -11.54 -34.80 16.45
C PHE A 22 -10.50 -33.68 16.51
N VAL A 23 -9.51 -33.82 17.39
CA VAL A 23 -8.27 -33.03 17.31
C VAL A 23 -7.46 -33.56 16.13
N ALA A 24 -7.83 -33.14 14.92
CA ALA A 24 -6.97 -33.28 13.75
C ALA A 24 -6.06 -32.06 13.68
N THR A 25 -5.05 -32.00 14.56
CA THR A 25 -3.91 -31.08 14.40
C THR A 25 -3.05 -31.58 13.25
N LEU A 26 -3.43 -31.23 12.03
CA LEU A 26 -2.57 -31.35 10.86
C LEU A 26 -1.91 -30.00 10.60
N LEU A 27 -0.57 -30.06 10.54
CA LEU A 27 0.37 -28.97 10.28
C LEU A 27 -0.19 -27.91 9.32
N PHE A 28 -0.64 -26.78 9.86
CA PHE A 28 -0.71 -25.55 9.09
C PHE A 28 0.74 -25.05 8.96
N PRO A 29 1.32 -24.93 7.75
CA PRO A 29 2.56 -24.23 7.62
C PRO A 29 2.30 -22.81 8.12
N LEU A 30 3.05 -22.38 9.12
CA LEU A 30 3.23 -20.97 9.44
C LEU A 30 3.98 -20.36 8.26
N GLY A 31 3.31 -20.26 7.10
CA GLY A 31 3.73 -19.42 6.01
C GLY A 31 3.62 -18.00 6.52
N GLY A 32 4.68 -17.53 7.16
CA GLY A 32 4.77 -16.16 7.62
C GLY A 32 4.50 -15.26 6.44
N TRP A 33 3.44 -14.46 6.50
CA TRP A 33 3.27 -13.35 5.60
C TRP A 33 4.43 -12.40 5.85
N THR A 34 5.48 -12.52 5.05
CA THR A 34 6.47 -11.45 4.92
C THR A 34 5.71 -10.26 4.35
N ALA A 35 5.43 -9.28 5.19
CA ALA A 35 4.75 -8.07 4.77
C ALA A 35 5.65 -7.37 3.74
N ALA A 36 5.23 -7.36 2.47
CA ALA A 36 5.90 -6.60 1.43
C ALA A 36 5.94 -5.11 1.80
N ILE A 37 7.02 -4.42 1.44
CA ILE A 37 7.15 -2.99 1.71
C ILE A 37 6.16 -2.26 0.82
N LYS A 38 5.26 -1.49 1.42
CA LYS A 38 4.29 -0.68 0.67
C LYS A 38 4.85 0.72 0.41
N PRO A 39 4.75 1.26 -0.82
CA PRO A 39 5.09 2.66 -1.09
C PRO A 39 4.17 3.62 -0.34
N SER A 40 4.43 4.93 -0.45
CA SER A 40 3.66 6.01 0.18
C SER A 40 2.28 6.25 -0.46
N PHE A 41 1.95 5.53 -1.53
CA PHE A 41 0.66 5.56 -2.20
C PHE A 41 -0.05 4.19 -2.11
N ASP A 42 -1.36 4.20 -2.34
CA ASP A 42 -2.17 2.98 -2.33
C ASP A 42 -1.97 2.18 -3.62
N CYS A 43 -1.40 0.97 -3.48
CA CYS A 43 -1.15 0.08 -4.60
C CYS A 43 -2.44 -0.44 -5.25
N ASP A 44 -3.56 -0.45 -4.54
CA ASP A 44 -4.85 -0.85 -5.12
C ASP A 44 -5.40 0.24 -6.08
N GLN A 45 -4.85 1.46 -5.99
CA GLN A 45 -5.16 2.60 -6.85
C GLN A 45 -4.03 2.91 -7.85
N ALA A 46 -3.05 2.02 -8.01
CA ALA A 46 -2.01 2.16 -9.01
C ALA A 46 -2.61 1.99 -10.42
N HIS A 47 -2.40 2.98 -11.29
CA HIS A 47 -3.01 2.99 -12.63
C HIS A 47 -1.99 2.93 -13.77
N GLY A 48 -0.68 2.97 -13.48
CA GLY A 48 0.38 2.92 -14.49
C GLY A 48 1.44 1.84 -14.24
N ASP A 49 2.10 1.41 -15.31
CA ASP A 49 3.14 0.35 -15.28
C ASP A 49 4.25 0.64 -14.27
N VAL A 50 4.69 1.90 -14.17
CA VAL A 50 5.71 2.30 -13.19
C VAL A 50 5.19 2.24 -11.76
N GLU A 51 3.92 2.56 -11.51
CA GLU A 51 3.34 2.47 -10.17
C GLU A 51 3.17 1.02 -9.73
N ASN A 52 2.72 0.15 -10.65
CA ASN A 52 2.68 -1.30 -10.42
C ASN A 52 4.07 -1.89 -10.18
N LEU A 53 5.08 -1.41 -10.92
CA LEU A 53 6.48 -1.78 -10.71
C LEU A 53 6.97 -1.35 -9.31
N ILE A 54 6.66 -0.13 -8.87
CA ILE A 54 7.00 0.33 -7.52
C ILE A 54 6.32 -0.52 -6.45
N CYS A 55 5.06 -0.91 -6.66
CA CYS A 55 4.29 -1.73 -5.72
C CYS A 55 4.81 -3.17 -5.59
N SER A 56 5.57 -3.67 -6.57
CA SER A 56 6.10 -5.04 -6.59
C SER A 56 7.59 -5.14 -6.32
N ASP A 57 8.28 -4.02 -6.13
CA ASP A 57 9.72 -3.94 -5.91
C ASP A 57 10.03 -3.24 -4.58
N ASP A 58 10.57 -3.99 -3.61
CA ASP A 58 10.85 -3.50 -2.26
C ASP A 58 11.84 -2.33 -2.24
N GLU A 59 12.80 -2.26 -3.17
CA GLU A 59 13.76 -1.15 -3.24
C GLU A 59 13.08 0.13 -3.74
N LEU A 60 12.26 0.01 -4.79
CA LEU A 60 11.48 1.14 -5.31
C LEU A 60 10.44 1.62 -4.30
N ALA A 61 9.77 0.72 -3.58
CA ALA A 61 8.85 1.07 -2.51
C ALA A 61 9.57 1.84 -1.37
N GLN A 62 10.78 1.41 -0.98
CA GLN A 62 11.60 2.13 -0.01
C GLN A 62 12.02 3.52 -0.50
N LEU A 63 12.40 3.65 -1.77
CA LEU A 63 12.75 4.94 -2.36
C LEU A 63 11.55 5.90 -2.39
N ASP A 64 10.35 5.38 -2.70
CA ASP A 64 9.11 6.15 -2.66
C ASP A 64 8.79 6.65 -1.23
N LEU A 65 8.87 5.76 -0.22
CA LEU A 65 8.72 6.14 1.19
C LEU A 65 9.74 7.19 1.63
N LYS A 66 11.00 7.03 1.23
CA LYS A 66 12.07 7.99 1.53
C LYS A 66 11.76 9.35 0.93
N LEU A 67 11.31 9.38 -0.33
CA LEU A 67 10.93 10.62 -0.98
C LEU A 67 9.76 11.31 -0.28
N ALA A 68 8.70 10.58 0.05
CA ALA A 68 7.55 11.14 0.76
C ALA A 68 7.96 11.82 2.09
N LYS A 69 8.85 11.18 2.86
CA LYS A 69 9.37 11.74 4.11
C LYS A 69 10.24 12.98 3.88
N THR A 70 11.17 12.93 2.93
CA THR A 70 12.03 14.07 2.60
C THR A 70 11.21 15.25 2.11
N MET A 71 10.24 15.00 1.24
CA MET A 71 9.37 16.04 0.69
C MET A 71 8.49 16.69 1.76
N ALA A 72 7.91 15.91 2.67
CA ALA A 72 7.18 16.45 3.83
C ALA A 72 8.07 17.38 4.69
N THR A 73 9.34 17.00 4.88
CA THR A 73 10.31 17.81 5.62
C THR A 73 10.67 19.10 4.88
N ALA A 74 10.84 19.05 3.56
CA ALA A 74 11.11 20.22 2.74
C ALA A 74 9.93 21.20 2.76
N LEU A 75 8.71 20.70 2.57
CA LEU A 75 7.48 21.50 2.60
C LEU A 75 7.25 22.18 3.96
N ALA A 76 7.59 21.51 5.08
CA ALA A 76 7.45 22.08 6.41
C ALA A 76 8.40 23.27 6.68
N LYS A 77 9.50 23.39 5.92
CA LYS A 77 10.52 24.44 6.07
C LYS A 77 10.38 25.57 5.03
N ALA A 78 9.58 25.37 4.00
CA ALA A 78 9.48 26.23 2.84
C ALA A 78 8.58 27.46 3.09
N SER A 79 8.87 28.58 2.42
CA SER A 79 7.94 29.71 2.36
C SER A 79 6.70 29.35 1.52
N ALA A 80 5.63 30.16 1.58
CA ALA A 80 4.42 29.86 0.81
C ALA A 80 4.65 29.80 -0.72
N VAL A 81 5.51 30.67 -1.25
CA VAL A 81 5.90 30.65 -2.68
C VAL A 81 6.66 29.37 -3.00
N ASP A 82 7.59 28.98 -2.13
CA ASP A 82 8.41 27.78 -2.31
C ASP A 82 7.58 26.49 -2.18
N VAL A 83 6.56 26.45 -1.31
CA VAL A 83 5.63 25.32 -1.19
C VAL A 83 4.90 25.07 -2.51
N SER A 84 4.41 26.13 -3.16
CA SER A 84 3.75 26.01 -4.48
C SER A 84 4.74 25.50 -5.53
N GLY A 85 5.96 26.06 -5.54
CA GLY A 85 7.05 25.61 -6.41
C GLY A 85 7.37 24.11 -6.23
N LEU A 86 7.63 23.67 -5.00
CA LEU A 86 7.97 22.29 -4.69
C LEU A 86 6.88 21.29 -5.09
N LYS A 87 5.60 21.62 -4.85
CA LYS A 87 4.47 20.77 -5.28
C LYS A 87 4.37 20.67 -6.80
N ASN A 88 4.62 21.76 -7.50
CA ASN A 88 4.64 21.75 -8.97
C ASN A 88 5.78 20.88 -9.49
N GLU A 89 6.97 21.02 -8.90
CA GLU A 89 8.13 20.20 -9.25
C GLU A 89 7.91 18.71 -8.97
N GLU A 90 7.28 18.35 -7.84
CA GLU A 90 6.95 16.96 -7.52
C GLU A 90 6.01 16.34 -8.56
N ARG A 91 4.96 17.08 -8.92
CA ARG A 91 3.99 16.63 -9.93
C ARG A 91 4.68 16.45 -11.28
N ASP A 92 5.57 17.35 -11.64
CA ASP A 92 6.30 17.30 -12.90
C ASP A 92 7.32 16.16 -12.92
N TRP A 93 8.01 15.93 -11.80
CA TRP A 93 8.88 14.78 -11.59
C TRP A 93 8.09 13.46 -11.71
N ARG A 94 6.92 13.35 -11.07
CA ARG A 94 6.08 12.14 -11.13
C ARG A 94 5.69 11.78 -12.55
N ARG A 95 5.38 12.77 -13.39
CA ARG A 95 5.14 12.54 -14.84
C ARG A 95 6.38 12.01 -15.55
N LYS A 96 7.57 12.55 -15.27
CA LYS A 96 8.84 12.05 -15.84
C LYS A 96 9.14 10.63 -15.38
N ARG A 97 8.99 10.33 -14.08
CA ARG A 97 9.14 8.98 -13.50
C ARG A 97 8.22 7.98 -14.21
N ASN A 98 6.94 8.32 -14.37
CA ASN A 98 5.98 7.44 -15.05
C ASN A 98 6.34 7.22 -16.55
N GLY A 99 7.11 8.13 -17.16
CA GLY A 99 7.69 7.95 -18.49
C GLY A 99 8.70 6.80 -18.60
N CYS A 100 9.27 6.34 -17.48
CA CYS A 100 10.20 5.20 -17.45
C CYS A 100 9.59 3.88 -17.94
N ALA A 101 8.26 3.76 -18.01
CA ALA A 101 7.59 2.62 -18.64
C ALA A 101 8.09 2.35 -20.07
N LYS A 102 8.58 3.38 -20.77
CA LYS A 102 9.06 3.30 -22.16
C LYS A 102 10.57 3.11 -22.28
N ALA A 103 11.30 3.02 -21.17
CA ALA A 103 12.74 2.82 -21.19
C ALA A 103 13.11 1.38 -21.55
N SER A 104 14.34 1.15 -22.04
CA SER A 104 14.87 -0.20 -22.25
C SER A 104 14.99 -0.99 -20.94
N ASP A 105 15.20 -0.28 -19.82
CA ASP A 105 15.14 -0.81 -18.46
C ASP A 105 14.24 0.09 -17.59
N PRO A 106 12.94 -0.23 -17.48
CA PRO A 106 12.00 0.55 -16.68
C PRO A 106 12.37 0.61 -15.19
N ARG A 107 12.94 -0.47 -14.64
CA ARG A 107 13.31 -0.54 -13.22
C ARG A 107 14.46 0.41 -12.93
N GLN A 108 15.56 0.30 -13.66
CA GLN A 108 16.72 1.16 -13.44
C GLN A 108 16.40 2.63 -13.74
N CYS A 109 15.60 2.91 -14.77
CA CYS A 109 15.12 4.27 -15.04
C CYS A 109 14.36 4.83 -13.83
N THR A 110 13.48 4.04 -13.22
CA THR A 110 12.68 4.46 -12.05
C THR A 110 13.56 4.68 -10.82
N VAL A 111 14.53 3.80 -10.56
CA VAL A 111 15.53 3.98 -9.48
C VAL A 111 16.27 5.30 -9.64
N ASN A 112 16.80 5.56 -10.85
CA ASN A 112 17.52 6.79 -11.15
C ASN A 112 16.63 8.03 -10.98
N ALA A 113 15.35 7.95 -11.40
CA ALA A 113 14.40 9.05 -11.23
C ALA A 113 14.19 9.41 -9.74
N TYR A 114 14.11 8.42 -8.86
CA TYR A 114 14.03 8.65 -7.41
C TYR A 114 15.33 9.26 -6.86
N GLN A 115 16.47 8.65 -7.15
CA GLN A 115 17.76 9.07 -6.62
C GLN A 115 18.09 10.52 -7.03
N ASN A 116 17.85 10.87 -8.30
CA ASN A 116 18.09 12.22 -8.81
C ASN A 116 17.21 13.27 -8.13
N PHE A 117 15.93 12.97 -7.89
CA PHE A 117 15.02 13.92 -7.25
C PHE A 117 15.30 14.05 -5.75
N LEU A 118 15.58 12.94 -5.07
CA LEU A 118 16.02 12.91 -3.68
C LEU A 118 17.32 13.68 -3.46
N GLY A 119 18.28 13.61 -4.38
CA GLY A 119 19.56 14.33 -4.28
C GLY A 119 19.44 15.84 -4.48
N ARG A 120 18.27 16.33 -4.93
CA ARG A 120 17.97 17.74 -5.17
C ARG A 120 17.21 18.40 -4.01
N LEU A 121 16.50 17.60 -3.21
CA LEU A 121 15.71 18.05 -2.05
C LEU A 121 16.58 18.20 -0.80
#